data_AF-A0A7S0P6C4-F1
#
_entry.id   AF-A0A7S0P6C4-F1
#
_cell.length_a   1.000
_cell.length_b   1.000
_cell.length_c   1.000
_cell.angle_alpha   90.00
_cell.angle_beta   90.00
_cell.angle_gamma   90.00
#
_symmetry.space_group_name_H-M   'P 1'
#
loop_
_entity.id
_entity.type
_entity.pdbx_description
1 polymer ?
#
loop_
_entity_poly.entity_id
_entity_poly.type
_entity_poly.pdbx_seq_one_letter_code
_entity_poly.pdbx_strand_id
1 'polypeptide(L)'
;AVARFLRTTRGLSKRRIGDYLGDRGDFHAHVLSSYVELFDLKEVSFVEAIRAFLSPFRLPGEAQKIDRIICEFASRYCEQNEGVFAHKDTAYVLGFSTIMLNTDLHSAQIKAKMTKAEFVRNNRGIDAGCDLPAELLEGVYDDISAHEIRTGMEFSDLGESELMEWLQRGTVFKKYTHGRVASDRYHACRLWVAEDQLRYTNLATAARSR
;
A
#
# COMPACT_ATOMS: atom_id res chain seq x y z
N ALA A 1 -24.25 -6.64 4.21
CA ALA A 1 -24.50 -7.07 5.61
C ALA A 1 -23.22 -7.58 6.30
N VAL A 2 -22.48 -8.51 5.68
CA VAL A 2 -21.23 -9.09 6.24
C VAL A 2 -20.15 -8.03 6.49
N ALA A 3 -19.88 -7.14 5.53
CA ALA A 3 -18.91 -6.05 5.69
C ALA A 3 -19.17 -5.18 6.94
N ARG A 4 -20.44 -4.79 7.14
CA ARG A 4 -20.87 -4.01 8.32
C ARG A 4 -20.65 -4.80 9.60
N PHE A 5 -21.03 -6.09 9.62
CA PHE A 5 -20.80 -6.98 10.74
C PHE A 5 -19.31 -7.05 11.12
N LEU A 6 -18.41 -7.19 10.15
CA LEU A 6 -16.97 -7.23 10.38
C LEU A 6 -16.43 -5.92 10.97
N ARG A 7 -17.02 -4.77 10.60
CA ARG A 7 -16.55 -3.44 11.07
C ARG A 7 -17.10 -3.06 12.44
N THR A 8 -18.37 -3.34 12.73
CA THR A 8 -19.06 -2.79 13.91
C THR A 8 -19.11 -3.75 15.10
N THR A 9 -18.92 -5.05 14.89
CA THR A 9 -19.07 -6.05 15.95
C THR A 9 -17.83 -6.07 16.84
N ARG A 10 -18.03 -5.80 18.13
CA ARG A 10 -16.97 -5.86 19.14
C ARG A 10 -16.61 -7.31 19.46
N GLY A 11 -15.36 -7.55 19.86
CA GLY A 11 -14.87 -8.88 20.26
C GLY A 11 -14.49 -9.82 19.11
N LEU A 12 -14.62 -9.39 17.85
CA LEU A 12 -14.08 -10.13 16.73
C LEU A 12 -12.55 -10.08 16.72
N SER A 13 -11.93 -11.20 16.37
CA SER A 13 -10.47 -11.26 16.19
C SER A 13 -10.07 -10.46 14.96
N LYS A 14 -9.32 -9.37 15.18
CA LYS A 14 -8.79 -8.51 14.12
C LYS A 14 -7.96 -9.29 13.08
N ARG A 15 -7.26 -10.35 13.51
CA ARG A 15 -6.53 -11.28 12.64
C ARG A 15 -7.46 -12.01 11.69
N ARG A 16 -8.52 -12.63 12.22
CA ARG A 16 -9.51 -13.34 11.40
C ARG A 16 -10.25 -12.42 10.42
N ILE A 17 -10.50 -11.16 10.80
CA ILE A 17 -11.10 -10.19 9.90
C ILE A 17 -10.19 -9.96 8.69
N GLY A 18 -8.90 -9.70 8.91
CA GLY A 18 -7.95 -9.49 7.81
C GLY A 18 -7.76 -10.71 6.93
N ASP A 19 -7.64 -11.90 7.53
CA ASP A 19 -7.55 -13.17 6.79
C ASP A 19 -8.78 -13.39 5.90
N TYR A 20 -9.98 -13.08 6.41
CA TYR A 20 -11.24 -13.23 5.70
C TYR A 20 -11.42 -12.20 4.57
N LEU A 21 -11.02 -10.95 4.80
CA LEU A 21 -11.09 -9.88 3.81
C LEU A 21 -10.11 -10.09 2.66
N GLY A 22 -8.94 -10.67 2.94
CA GLY A 22 -7.93 -10.96 1.93
C GLY A 22 -8.11 -12.29 1.19
N ASP A 23 -9.08 -13.11 1.58
CA ASP A 23 -9.27 -14.45 1.02
C ASP A 23 -9.67 -14.43 -0.46
N ARG A 24 -9.55 -15.59 -1.12
CA ARG A 24 -9.91 -15.76 -2.53
C ARG A 24 -11.40 -16.01 -2.69
N GLY A 25 -11.91 -15.67 -3.88
CA GLY A 25 -13.28 -15.97 -4.30
C GLY A 25 -14.16 -14.73 -4.37
N ASP A 26 -15.14 -14.79 -5.27
CA ASP A 26 -15.96 -13.62 -5.62
C ASP A 26 -16.69 -13.06 -4.41
N PHE A 27 -17.20 -13.92 -3.53
CA PHE A 27 -17.89 -13.47 -2.31
C PHE A 27 -16.98 -12.64 -1.39
N HIS A 28 -15.74 -13.09 -1.15
CA HIS A 28 -14.78 -12.36 -0.33
C HIS A 28 -14.38 -11.03 -0.97
N ALA A 29 -14.21 -11.01 -2.29
CA ALA A 29 -13.95 -9.78 -3.04
C ALA A 29 -15.10 -8.77 -2.89
N HIS A 30 -16.36 -9.21 -3.02
CA HIS A 30 -17.52 -8.34 -2.80
C HIS A 30 -17.60 -7.85 -1.35
N VAL A 31 -17.29 -8.71 -0.36
CA VAL A 31 -17.28 -8.30 1.04
C VAL A 31 -16.18 -7.26 1.30
N LEU A 32 -14.98 -7.43 0.72
CA LEU A 32 -13.90 -6.46 0.81
C LEU A 32 -14.31 -5.12 0.19
N SER A 33 -14.84 -5.13 -1.03
CA SER A 33 -15.32 -3.90 -1.69
C SER A 33 -16.36 -3.17 -0.85
N SER A 34 -17.40 -3.89 -0.41
CA SER A 34 -18.40 -3.38 0.53
C SER A 34 -17.83 -2.97 1.90
N TYR A 35 -16.66 -3.46 2.30
CA TYR A 35 -16.00 -3.08 3.55
C TYR A 35 -15.25 -1.76 3.40
N VAL A 36 -14.55 -1.57 2.28
CA VAL A 36 -13.85 -0.31 2.00
C VAL A 36 -14.86 0.84 1.80
N GLU A 37 -16.01 0.57 1.17
CA GLU A 37 -17.12 1.54 1.03
C GLU A 37 -17.66 2.09 2.35
N LEU A 38 -17.47 1.38 3.47
CA LEU A 38 -17.90 1.86 4.79
C LEU A 38 -17.02 2.98 5.33
N PHE A 39 -15.84 3.20 4.76
CA PHE A 39 -14.95 4.30 5.12
C PHE A 39 -15.30 5.52 4.26
N ASP A 40 -15.53 6.65 4.92
CA ASP A 40 -15.65 7.92 4.23
C ASP A 40 -14.25 8.52 4.09
N LEU A 41 -13.68 8.40 2.90
CA LEU A 41 -12.33 8.87 2.59
C LEU A 41 -12.32 10.23 1.90
N LYS A 42 -13.49 10.86 1.72
CA LYS A 42 -13.61 12.12 0.99
C LYS A 42 -12.93 13.26 1.75
N GLU A 43 -12.05 13.98 1.06
CA GLU A 43 -11.28 15.11 1.63
C GLU A 43 -10.41 14.74 2.84
N VAL A 44 -10.20 13.44 3.06
CA VAL A 44 -9.29 12.91 4.07
C VAL A 44 -7.92 12.72 3.43
N SER A 45 -6.86 13.15 4.12
CA SER A 45 -5.50 12.94 3.59
C SER A 45 -5.19 11.45 3.43
N PHE A 46 -4.30 11.10 2.50
CA PHE A 46 -3.95 9.71 2.23
C PHE A 46 -3.48 8.97 3.49
N VAL A 47 -2.72 9.67 4.33
CA VAL A 47 -2.14 9.19 5.58
C VAL A 47 -3.23 8.83 6.60
N GLU A 48 -4.18 9.75 6.80
CA GLU A 48 -5.30 9.54 7.71
C GLU A 48 -6.21 8.42 7.19
N ALA A 49 -6.45 8.38 5.88
CA ALA A 49 -7.25 7.37 5.22
C ALA A 49 -6.67 5.96 5.40
N ILE A 50 -5.38 5.77 5.10
CA ILE A 50 -4.74 4.45 5.20
C ILE A 50 -4.63 3.99 6.66
N ARG A 51 -4.37 4.91 7.59
CA ARG A 51 -4.36 4.61 9.03
C ARG A 51 -5.75 4.20 9.52
N ALA A 52 -6.78 4.96 9.16
CA ALA A 52 -8.15 4.65 9.52
C ALA A 52 -8.59 3.30 8.94
N PHE A 53 -8.18 3.00 7.71
CA PHE A 53 -8.48 1.75 7.04
C PHE A 53 -7.80 0.54 7.69
N LEU A 54 -6.52 0.64 8.06
CA LEU A 54 -5.75 -0.49 8.60
C LEU A 54 -5.95 -0.73 10.11
N SER A 55 -6.47 0.26 10.85
CA SER A 55 -6.68 0.18 12.32
C SER A 55 -7.68 -0.92 12.79
N PRO A 56 -8.81 -1.17 12.10
CA PRO A 56 -9.84 -2.10 12.58
C PRO A 56 -9.47 -3.57 12.45
N PHE A 57 -8.55 -3.95 11.55
CA PHE A 57 -8.15 -5.33 11.32
C PHE A 57 -6.63 -5.50 11.42
N ARG A 58 -6.14 -6.72 11.15
CA ARG A 58 -4.71 -7.03 11.05
C ARG A 58 -4.42 -7.45 9.63
N LEU A 59 -3.37 -6.91 9.01
CA LEU A 59 -3.04 -7.34 7.67
C LEU A 59 -2.63 -8.83 7.68
N PRO A 60 -3.11 -9.62 6.72
CA PRO A 60 -2.76 -11.03 6.60
C PRO A 60 -1.27 -11.21 6.30
N GLY A 61 -0.68 -12.35 6.67
CA GLY A 61 0.75 -12.62 6.43
C GLY A 61 1.07 -12.89 4.96
N GLU A 62 0.10 -13.39 4.19
CA GLU A 62 0.32 -13.79 2.81
C GLU A 62 0.29 -12.59 1.85
N ALA A 63 1.35 -12.44 1.05
CA ALA A 63 1.53 -11.31 0.13
C ALA A 63 0.32 -11.05 -0.78
N GLN A 64 -0.24 -12.12 -1.31
CA GLN A 64 -1.39 -12.07 -2.22
C GLN A 64 -2.69 -11.60 -1.55
N LYS A 65 -2.80 -11.71 -0.23
CA LYS A 65 -3.98 -11.23 0.49
C LYS A 65 -3.88 -9.73 0.79
N ILE A 66 -2.69 -9.26 1.18
CA ILE A 66 -2.41 -7.82 1.33
C ILE A 66 -2.58 -7.09 -0.01
N ASP A 67 -2.05 -7.67 -1.09
CA ASP A 67 -2.23 -7.22 -2.48
C ASP A 67 -3.69 -6.84 -2.79
N ARG A 68 -4.64 -7.73 -2.53
CA ARG A 68 -6.08 -7.47 -2.73
C ARG A 68 -6.61 -6.34 -1.87
N ILE A 69 -6.27 -6.35 -0.58
CA ILE A 69 -6.75 -5.36 0.41
C ILE A 69 -6.30 -3.95 0.02
N ILE A 70 -5.03 -3.80 -0.36
CA ILE A 70 -4.46 -2.49 -0.70
C ILE A 70 -4.90 -2.03 -2.09
N CYS A 71 -5.07 -2.94 -3.06
CA CYS A 71 -5.69 -2.61 -4.34
C CYS A 71 -7.10 -2.01 -4.15
N GLU A 72 -7.95 -2.63 -3.33
CA GLU A 72 -9.31 -2.14 -3.13
C GLU A 72 -9.32 -0.79 -2.40
N PHE A 73 -8.47 -0.63 -1.38
CA PHE A 73 -8.27 0.65 -0.69
C PHE A 73 -7.86 1.77 -1.66
N ALA A 74 -6.85 1.50 -2.50
CA ALA A 74 -6.34 2.47 -3.47
C ALA A 74 -7.42 2.87 -4.49
N SER A 75 -8.19 1.92 -5.01
CA SER A 75 -9.29 2.22 -5.94
C SER A 75 -10.32 3.14 -5.27
N ARG A 76 -10.74 2.81 -4.04
CA ARG A 76 -11.73 3.59 -3.31
C ARG A 76 -11.23 4.99 -2.96
N TYR A 77 -9.98 5.12 -2.51
CA TYR A 77 -9.40 6.41 -2.17
C TYR A 77 -9.38 7.35 -3.39
N CYS A 78 -8.95 6.85 -4.55
CA CYS A 78 -8.94 7.63 -5.79
C CYS A 78 -10.34 8.00 -6.29
N GLU A 79 -11.34 7.13 -6.07
CA GLU A 79 -12.74 7.42 -6.43
C GLU A 79 -13.36 8.53 -5.57
N GLN A 80 -12.97 8.65 -4.30
CA GLN A 80 -13.48 9.70 -3.41
C GLN A 80 -12.65 10.99 -3.43
N ASN A 81 -11.42 10.93 -3.96
CA ASN A 81 -10.47 12.04 -3.99
C ASN A 81 -9.90 12.22 -5.41
N GLU A 82 -10.79 12.52 -6.36
CA GLU A 82 -10.39 12.79 -7.75
C GLU A 82 -9.40 13.97 -7.82
N GLY A 83 -8.35 13.80 -8.62
CA GLY A 83 -7.32 14.83 -8.82
C GLY A 83 -6.18 14.85 -7.78
N VAL A 84 -6.24 14.04 -6.72
CA VAL A 84 -5.10 13.90 -5.77
C VAL A 84 -3.94 13.11 -6.39
N PHE A 85 -4.25 12.11 -7.20
CA PHE A 85 -3.28 11.30 -7.93
C PHE A 85 -3.63 11.29 -9.42
N ALA A 86 -2.63 11.27 -10.30
CA ALA A 86 -2.86 11.13 -11.73
C ALA A 86 -3.41 9.75 -12.11
N HIS A 87 -3.10 8.71 -11.33
CA HIS A 87 -3.56 7.35 -11.58
C HIS A 87 -3.88 6.56 -10.29
N LYS A 88 -4.81 5.58 -10.39
CA LYS A 88 -5.15 4.67 -9.28
C LYS A 88 -3.96 3.85 -8.79
N ASP A 89 -3.05 3.52 -9.71
CA ASP A 89 -1.83 2.77 -9.42
C ASP A 89 -0.90 3.55 -8.47
N THR A 90 -0.91 4.88 -8.49
CA THR A 90 -0.10 5.73 -7.59
C THR A 90 -0.51 5.58 -6.13
N ALA A 91 -1.82 5.61 -5.84
CA ALA A 91 -2.33 5.38 -4.48
C ALA A 91 -1.98 3.97 -3.97
N TYR A 92 -2.00 2.99 -4.87
CA TYR A 92 -1.62 1.61 -4.57
C TYR A 92 -0.13 1.51 -4.20
N VAL A 93 0.76 2.04 -5.04
CA VAL A 93 2.21 2.00 -4.79
C VAL A 93 2.55 2.77 -3.52
N LEU A 94 1.93 3.94 -3.30
CA LEU A 94 2.10 4.71 -2.08
C LEU A 94 1.61 3.95 -0.83
N GLY A 95 0.52 3.19 -0.95
CA GLY A 95 -0.01 2.36 0.14
C GLY A 95 0.97 1.27 0.56
N PHE A 96 1.60 0.59 -0.40
CA PHE A 96 2.67 -0.35 -0.08
C PHE A 96 3.93 0.32 0.45
N SER A 97 4.34 1.45 -0.13
CA SER A 97 5.47 2.24 0.35
C SER A 97 5.28 2.64 1.82
N THR A 98 4.04 2.97 2.20
CA THR A 98 3.64 3.26 3.59
C THR A 98 3.77 2.04 4.50
N ILE A 99 3.31 0.86 4.05
CA ILE A 99 3.47 -0.40 4.82
C ILE A 99 4.95 -0.75 4.99
N MET A 100 5.75 -0.61 3.94
CA MET A 100 7.19 -0.82 3.96
C MET A 100 7.87 0.13 4.93
N LEU A 101 7.50 1.40 4.90
CA LEU A 101 8.03 2.40 5.84
C LEU A 101 7.66 2.05 7.28
N ASN A 102 6.43 1.58 7.54
CA ASN A 102 6.02 1.18 8.88
C ASN A 102 6.89 0.03 9.42
N THR A 103 7.10 -1.02 8.61
CA THR A 103 7.99 -2.12 8.98
C THR A 103 9.43 -1.63 9.16
N ASP A 104 9.92 -0.78 8.24
CA ASP A 104 11.26 -0.21 8.31
C ASP A 104 11.49 0.53 9.62
N LEU A 105 10.62 1.49 9.98
CA LEU A 105 10.78 2.34 11.16
C LEU A 105 10.57 1.59 12.48
N HIS A 106 9.60 0.67 12.55
CA HIS A 106 9.17 0.07 13.82
C HIS A 106 9.67 -1.35 14.08
N SER A 107 10.23 -2.06 13.08
CA SER A 107 10.81 -3.38 13.32
C SER A 107 12.09 -3.31 14.16
N ALA A 108 12.22 -4.15 15.19
CA ALA A 108 13.46 -4.24 15.97
C ALA A 108 14.63 -4.86 15.20
N GLN A 109 14.36 -5.62 14.12
CA GLN A 109 15.38 -6.31 13.32
C GLN A 109 16.11 -5.36 12.36
N ILE A 110 15.46 -4.27 11.95
CA ILE A 110 16.02 -3.31 10.99
C ILE A 110 16.83 -2.26 11.77
N LYS A 111 18.16 -2.32 11.68
CA LYS A 111 19.07 -1.41 12.40
C LYS A 111 19.21 -0.05 11.72
N ALA A 112 19.34 -0.05 10.39
CA ALA A 112 19.47 1.16 9.60
C ALA A 112 18.10 1.57 9.06
N LYS A 113 17.49 2.56 9.71
CA LYS A 113 16.18 3.10 9.35
C LYS A 113 16.27 4.05 8.17
N MET A 114 15.24 4.03 7.32
CA MET A 114 15.05 4.98 6.24
C MET A 114 14.81 6.37 6.82
N THR A 115 15.55 7.36 6.34
CA THR A 115 15.30 8.76 6.70
C THR A 115 14.15 9.34 5.87
N LYS A 116 13.56 10.45 6.33
CA LYS A 116 12.53 11.19 5.59
C LYS A 116 12.96 11.54 4.16
N ALA A 117 14.18 12.05 4.02
CA ALA A 117 14.75 12.40 2.71
C ALA A 117 14.90 11.19 1.79
N GLU A 118 15.25 10.03 2.35
CA GLU A 118 15.31 8.78 1.59
C GLU A 118 13.93 8.31 1.17
N PHE A 119 12.93 8.40 2.05
CA PHE A 119 11.54 8.06 1.71
C PHE A 119 11.02 8.92 0.55
N VAL A 120 11.21 10.24 0.62
CA VAL A 120 10.83 11.14 -0.48
C VAL A 120 11.57 10.77 -1.76
N ARG A 121 12.88 10.55 -1.70
CA ARG A 121 13.69 10.15 -2.87
C ARG A 121 13.25 8.83 -3.49
N ASN A 122 12.86 7.85 -2.67
CA ASN A 122 12.46 6.52 -3.13
C ASN A 122 11.08 6.50 -3.80
N ASN A 123 10.26 7.52 -3.57
CA ASN A 123 8.93 7.69 -4.17
C ASN A 123 8.91 8.76 -5.28
N ARG A 124 10.07 9.24 -5.75
CA ARG A 124 10.13 10.17 -6.90
C ARG A 124 9.70 9.48 -8.19
N GLY A 125 8.82 10.11 -8.95
CA GLY A 125 8.26 9.58 -10.20
C GLY A 125 7.07 8.65 -10.02
N ILE A 126 6.55 8.46 -8.80
CA ILE A 126 5.47 7.52 -8.49
C ILE A 126 4.11 7.91 -9.11
N ASP A 127 3.94 9.17 -9.50
CA ASP A 127 2.70 9.66 -10.11
C ASP A 127 2.87 9.75 -11.62
N ALA A 128 2.83 8.60 -12.32
CA ALA A 128 2.98 8.56 -13.78
C ALA A 128 4.30 9.17 -14.30
N GLY A 129 5.37 9.06 -13.51
CA GLY A 129 6.66 9.67 -13.80
C GLY A 129 6.84 11.10 -13.29
N CYS A 130 5.82 11.67 -12.65
CA CYS A 130 5.90 12.90 -11.88
C CYS A 130 6.11 12.62 -10.39
N ASP A 131 6.65 13.62 -9.69
CA ASP A 131 6.81 13.58 -8.24
C ASP A 131 5.51 13.99 -7.56
N LEU A 132 5.12 13.26 -6.51
CA LEU A 132 4.08 13.72 -5.61
C LEU A 132 4.55 14.95 -4.82
N PRO A 133 3.62 15.80 -4.33
CA PRO A 133 3.96 16.90 -3.44
C PRO A 133 4.81 16.42 -2.26
N ALA A 134 5.90 17.13 -1.97
CA ALA A 134 6.83 16.73 -0.92
C ALA A 134 6.12 16.68 0.43
N GLU A 135 5.22 17.63 0.68
CA GLU A 135 4.41 17.74 1.89
C GLU A 135 3.56 16.48 2.13
N LEU A 136 3.05 15.85 1.06
CA LEU A 136 2.30 14.59 1.17
C LEU A 136 3.22 13.45 1.64
N LEU A 137 4.38 13.30 1.01
CA LEU A 137 5.34 12.23 1.33
C LEU A 137 5.97 12.42 2.71
N GLU A 138 6.29 13.67 3.07
CA GLU A 138 6.79 14.01 4.39
C GLU A 138 5.73 13.80 5.47
N GLY A 139 4.47 14.14 5.18
CA GLY A 139 3.34 13.87 6.06
C GLY A 139 3.11 12.38 6.31
N VAL A 140 3.24 11.55 5.27
CA VAL A 140 3.24 10.08 5.41
C VAL A 140 4.38 9.66 6.35
N TYR A 141 5.59 10.17 6.12
CA TYR A 141 6.73 9.78 6.93
C TYR A 141 6.57 10.16 8.41
N ASP A 142 6.18 11.39 8.68
CA ASP A 142 6.06 11.91 10.04
C ASP A 142 4.97 11.18 10.83
N ASP A 143 3.82 10.92 10.22
CA ASP A 143 2.73 10.22 10.89
C ASP A 143 3.08 8.75 11.18
N ILE A 144 3.71 8.05 10.22
CA ILE A 144 4.16 6.67 10.43
C ILE A 144 5.26 6.64 11.48
N SER A 145 6.22 7.56 11.44
CA SER A 145 7.30 7.63 12.43
C SER A 145 6.77 7.91 13.84
N ALA A 146 5.80 8.81 13.98
CA ALA A 146 5.22 9.16 15.28
C ALA A 146 4.29 8.07 15.82
N HIS A 147 3.52 7.45 14.94
CA HIS A 147 2.50 6.49 15.30
C HIS A 147 2.65 5.22 14.47
N GLU A 148 3.15 4.16 15.08
CA GLU A 148 3.14 2.85 14.43
C GLU A 148 1.72 2.49 13.95
N ILE A 149 1.58 2.12 12.67
CA ILE A 149 0.40 1.39 12.23
C ILE A 149 0.53 0.01 12.86
N ARG A 150 -0.12 -0.16 14.01
CA ARG A 150 -0.28 -1.46 14.64
C ARG A 150 -1.13 -2.31 13.71
N THR A 151 -0.52 -2.88 12.70
CA THR A 151 -1.13 -3.86 11.79
C THR A 151 -1.14 -5.24 12.42
N GLY A 152 -0.61 -5.38 13.67
CA GLY A 152 -0.32 -6.63 14.42
C GLY A 152 0.09 -7.78 13.52
N MET A 153 0.85 -7.35 12.53
CA MET A 153 1.54 -8.14 11.56
C MET A 153 2.70 -8.82 12.28
N GLU A 154 2.99 -10.07 11.93
CA GLU A 154 4.28 -10.70 12.24
C GLU A 154 5.44 -9.98 11.50
N PHE A 155 5.14 -8.96 10.68
CA PHE A 155 6.12 -8.12 9.97
C PHE A 155 6.96 -7.22 10.87
N SER A 156 6.48 -6.85 12.07
CA SER A 156 7.34 -6.17 13.05
C SER A 156 8.56 -7.02 13.42
N ASP A 157 8.45 -8.34 13.26
CA ASP A 157 9.49 -9.31 13.55
C ASP A 157 10.25 -9.77 12.31
N LEU A 158 9.81 -9.39 11.10
CA LEU A 158 10.48 -9.78 9.86
C LEU A 158 11.79 -9.02 9.67
N GLY A 159 12.83 -9.76 9.32
CA GLY A 159 14.08 -9.20 8.83
C GLY A 159 13.94 -8.64 7.41
N GLU A 160 14.96 -7.88 6.99
CA GLU A 160 15.01 -7.30 5.64
C GLU A 160 14.84 -8.36 4.54
N SER A 161 15.51 -9.50 4.66
CA SER A 161 15.43 -10.58 3.67
C SER A 161 14.03 -11.17 3.53
N GLU A 162 13.30 -11.34 4.63
CA GLU A 162 11.96 -11.92 4.63
C GLU A 162 10.93 -10.94 4.05
N LEU A 163 11.07 -9.65 4.38
CA LEU A 163 10.28 -8.58 3.76
C LEU A 163 10.49 -8.56 2.24
N MET A 164 11.73 -8.75 1.78
CA MET A 164 12.07 -8.77 0.36
C MET A 164 11.53 -10.00 -0.36
N GLU A 165 11.65 -11.19 0.24
CA GLU A 165 11.04 -12.39 -0.30
C GLU A 165 9.52 -12.23 -0.39
N TRP A 166 8.91 -11.67 0.65
CA TRP A 166 7.49 -11.41 0.70
C TRP A 166 7.03 -10.47 -0.42
N LEU A 167 7.72 -9.35 -0.62
CA LEU A 167 7.44 -8.41 -1.71
C LEU A 167 7.45 -9.11 -3.06
N GLN A 168 8.49 -9.92 -3.31
CA GLN A 168 8.65 -10.65 -4.56
C GLN A 168 7.57 -11.72 -4.78
N ARG A 169 6.84 -12.15 -3.74
CA ARG A 169 5.74 -13.12 -3.85
C ARG A 169 4.40 -12.46 -4.21
N GLY A 170 4.28 -11.13 -4.10
CA GLY A 170 3.10 -10.38 -4.51
C GLY A 170 2.82 -10.49 -6.01
N THR A 171 1.57 -10.74 -6.37
CA THR A 171 1.15 -10.87 -7.78
C THR A 171 1.31 -9.57 -8.53
N VAL A 172 0.93 -8.46 -7.88
CA VAL A 172 1.13 -7.13 -8.44
C VAL A 172 2.62 -6.78 -8.43
N PHE A 173 3.40 -7.17 -7.42
CA PHE A 173 4.85 -6.95 -7.46
C PHE A 173 5.49 -7.52 -8.71
N LYS A 174 5.25 -8.81 -8.99
CA LYS A 174 5.79 -9.49 -10.17
C LYS A 174 5.31 -8.89 -11.49
N LYS A 175 4.05 -8.45 -11.53
CA LYS A 175 3.46 -7.80 -12.70
C LYS A 175 4.16 -6.48 -12.98
N TYR A 176 4.44 -5.69 -11.96
CA TYR A 176 5.00 -4.34 -12.12
C TYR A 176 6.52 -4.35 -12.26
N THR A 177 7.24 -5.29 -11.64
CA THR A 177 8.70 -5.41 -11.86
C THR A 177 9.09 -6.26 -13.06
N HIS A 178 8.12 -6.80 -13.82
CA HIS A 178 8.35 -7.78 -14.90
C HIS A 178 9.25 -8.95 -14.47
N GLY A 179 9.12 -9.37 -13.21
CA GLY A 179 9.96 -10.44 -12.64
C GLY A 179 11.38 -10.02 -12.25
N ARG A 180 11.72 -8.72 -12.29
CA ARG A 180 13.01 -8.22 -11.78
C ARG A 180 13.11 -8.42 -10.27
N VAL A 181 14.27 -8.92 -9.86
CA VAL A 181 14.62 -9.15 -8.46
C VAL A 181 15.22 -7.86 -7.90
N ALA A 182 14.59 -7.32 -6.87
CA ALA A 182 15.11 -6.17 -6.16
C ALA A 182 16.28 -6.59 -5.27
N SER A 183 17.39 -5.82 -5.31
CA SER A 183 18.58 -6.07 -4.50
C SER A 183 18.39 -5.73 -3.03
N ASP A 184 17.54 -4.76 -2.75
CA ASP A 184 17.23 -4.24 -1.43
C ASP A 184 15.86 -3.58 -1.45
N ARG A 185 15.32 -3.25 -0.28
CA ARG A 185 13.97 -2.67 -0.14
C ARG A 185 13.81 -1.31 -0.81
N TYR A 186 14.88 -0.53 -0.89
CA TYR A 186 14.85 0.75 -1.58
C TYR A 186 14.86 0.55 -3.10
N HIS A 187 15.60 -0.44 -3.59
CA HIS A 187 15.57 -0.86 -4.99
C HIS A 187 14.22 -1.48 -5.36
N ALA A 188 13.56 -2.21 -4.46
CA ALA A 188 12.19 -2.70 -4.67
C ALA A 188 11.23 -1.52 -4.90
N CYS A 189 11.28 -0.52 -4.01
CA CYS A 189 10.48 0.69 -4.15
C CYS A 189 10.79 1.42 -5.47
N ARG A 190 12.07 1.59 -5.83
CA ARG A 190 12.48 2.24 -7.09
C ARG A 190 12.12 1.44 -8.34
N LEU A 191 12.20 0.11 -8.33
CA LEU A 191 11.81 -0.74 -9.46
C LEU A 191 10.33 -0.61 -9.75
N TRP A 192 9.51 -0.53 -8.72
CA TRP A 192 8.08 -0.25 -8.86
C TRP A 192 7.80 1.11 -9.46
N VAL A 193 8.48 2.15 -8.97
CA VAL A 193 8.28 3.50 -9.48
C VAL A 193 8.77 3.66 -10.93
N ALA A 194 9.94 3.10 -11.26
CA ALA A 194 10.51 3.18 -12.60
C ALA A 194 9.67 2.47 -13.68
N GLU A 195 8.97 1.41 -13.31
CA GLU A 195 8.11 0.65 -14.24
C GLU A 195 6.76 1.32 -14.49
N ASP A 196 6.20 1.96 -13.46
CA ASP A 196 5.02 2.82 -13.64
C ASP A 196 5.32 3.95 -14.67
N GLN A 197 6.52 4.52 -14.58
CA GLN A 197 6.99 5.57 -15.50
C GLN A 197 7.21 5.07 -16.94
N LEU A 198 7.75 3.85 -17.14
CA LEU A 198 7.87 3.23 -18.47
C LEU A 198 6.51 2.94 -19.10
N ARG A 199 5.53 2.51 -18.30
CA ARG A 199 4.18 2.27 -18.78
C ARG A 199 3.50 3.57 -19.20
N TYR A 200 3.66 4.64 -18.42
CA TYR A 200 3.09 5.94 -18.76
C TYR A 200 3.69 6.51 -20.04
N THR A 201 5.01 6.49 -20.17
CA THR A 201 5.68 6.95 -21.40
C THR A 201 5.23 6.15 -22.62
N ASN A 202 5.06 4.83 -22.50
CA ASN A 202 4.56 3.99 -23.59
C ASN A 202 3.09 4.27 -23.94
N LEU A 203 2.21 4.46 -22.95
CA LEU A 203 0.79 4.80 -23.16
C LEU A 203 0.61 6.22 -23.75
N ALA A 204 1.36 7.20 -23.24
CA ALA A 204 1.34 8.57 -23.75
C ALA A 204 1.88 8.65 -25.18
N THR A 205 2.89 7.85 -25.52
CA THR A 205 3.42 7.75 -26.88
C THR A 205 2.40 7.10 -27.82
N ALA A 206 1.74 6.02 -27.37
CA ALA A 206 0.68 5.35 -28.15
C ALA A 206 -0.57 6.22 -28.37
N ALA A 207 -0.87 7.13 -27.44
CA ALA A 207 -1.97 8.08 -27.55
C ALA A 207 -1.65 9.27 -28.48
N ARG A 208 -0.37 9.62 -28.66
CA ARG A 208 0.09 10.67 -29.59
C ARG A 208 0.30 10.17 -31.03
N SER A 209 0.38 8.86 -31.23
CA SER A 209 0.49 8.22 -32.54
C SER A 209 -0.86 7.85 -33.17
N ARG A 210 -1.97 8.35 -32.63
CA ARG A 210 -3.33 8.28 -33.18
C ARG A 210 -3.86 9.68 -33.37
#